data_AF-T1BDQ0-F1
#
_entry.id   AF-T1BDQ0-F1
#
_cell.length_a   1.000
_cell.length_b   1.000
_cell.length_c   1.000
_cell.angle_alpha   90.00
_cell.angle_beta   90.00
_cell.angle_gamma   90.00
#
_symmetry.space_group_name_H-M   'P 1'
#
loop_
_entity.id
_entity.type
_entity.pdbx_description
1 polymer ?
#
loop_
_entity_poly.entity_id
_entity_poly.type
_entity_poly.pdbx_seq_one_letter_code
_entity_poly.pdbx_strand_id
1 'polypeptide(L)'
;MNEAADNDSAGSNSLLRKLFAVHPVVTPEHSGAERLKQTLSVWALLAIGIGATIGSGIFVLTGVVAARHTGPAITISLMIAAFGSGLAALCYAEFAAFLPVSGSAYSYTYATLGEVVAWFIGWNLLLEYGISAAAVAV
;
A
#
# COMPACT_ATOMS: atom_id res chain seq x y z
N MET A 1 35.96 40.11 13.39
CA MET A 1 34.91 40.90 12.70
C MET A 1 35.14 40.66 11.21
N ASN A 2 34.49 39.74 10.52
CA ASN A 2 33.07 39.41 10.54
C ASN A 2 32.84 37.96 10.12
N GLU A 3 32.11 37.25 10.96
CA GLU A 3 31.39 36.01 10.66
C GLU A 3 30.10 36.37 9.91
N ALA A 4 29.51 35.39 9.22
CA ALA A 4 28.16 35.38 8.64
C ALA A 4 27.92 36.16 7.32
N ALA A 5 27.94 35.45 6.17
CA ALA A 5 26.99 35.64 5.07
C ALA A 5 27.16 34.69 3.85
N ASP A 6 27.79 33.51 3.95
CA ASP A 6 27.92 32.60 2.78
C ASP A 6 27.55 31.15 3.08
N ASN A 7 26.39 30.94 3.72
CA ASN A 7 25.87 29.59 3.95
C ASN A 7 24.34 29.58 3.95
N ASP A 8 23.70 29.68 2.77
CA ASP A 8 22.25 29.39 2.69
C ASP A 8 21.74 28.94 1.29
N SER A 9 22.47 29.17 0.21
CA SER A 9 21.96 28.91 -1.15
C SER A 9 22.35 27.55 -1.75
N ALA A 10 23.26 26.80 -1.12
CA ALA A 10 23.69 25.46 -1.59
C ALA A 10 22.87 24.29 -1.01
N GLY A 11 22.17 24.48 0.12
CA GLY A 11 21.43 23.43 0.82
C GLY A 11 20.07 23.07 0.21
N SER A 12 19.37 24.04 -0.38
CA SER A 12 17.99 23.87 -0.86
C SER A 12 17.89 22.90 -2.06
N ASN A 13 18.81 22.99 -3.02
CA ASN A 13 18.81 22.13 -4.22
C ASN A 13 19.25 20.68 -3.93
N SER A 14 20.00 20.46 -2.83
CA SER A 14 20.44 19.16 -2.35
C SER A 14 19.31 18.40 -1.64
N LEU A 15 18.54 19.09 -0.79
CA LEU A 15 17.39 18.52 -0.10
C LEU A 15 16.24 18.22 -1.06
N LEU A 16 15.96 19.12 -2.02
CA LEU A 16 14.98 18.87 -3.08
C LEU A 16 15.40 17.69 -3.98
N ARG A 17 16.69 17.55 -4.30
CA ARG A 17 17.18 16.37 -5.03
C ARG A 17 17.12 15.09 -4.20
N LYS A 18 17.33 15.14 -2.89
CA LYS A 18 17.14 13.98 -2.01
C LYS A 18 15.67 13.58 -1.90
N LEU A 19 14.76 14.54 -1.77
CA LEU A 19 13.30 14.34 -1.77
C LEU A 19 12.75 13.82 -3.11
N PHE A 20 13.43 14.09 -4.22
CA PHE A 20 13.08 13.58 -5.55
C PHE A 20 14.00 12.44 -6.02
N ALA A 21 14.94 11.99 -5.21
CA ALA A 21 15.81 10.87 -5.56
C ALA A 21 15.05 9.57 -5.33
N VAL A 22 14.70 8.91 -6.43
CA VAL A 22 14.32 7.49 -6.41
C VAL A 22 15.51 6.72 -5.86
N HIS A 23 15.45 6.38 -4.58
CA HIS A 23 16.45 5.48 -4.01
C HIS A 23 16.13 4.10 -4.58
N PRO A 24 17.01 3.50 -5.40
CA PRO A 24 16.80 2.14 -5.86
C PRO A 24 16.65 1.28 -4.61
N VAL A 25 15.66 0.41 -4.61
CA VAL A 25 15.44 -0.53 -3.53
C VAL A 25 16.70 -1.37 -3.44
N VAL A 26 17.55 -1.05 -2.47
CA VAL A 26 18.72 -1.84 -2.14
C VAL A 26 18.14 -3.15 -1.62
N THR A 27 18.16 -4.18 -2.46
CA THR A 27 18.20 -5.56 -1.98
C THR A 27 19.28 -5.55 -0.92
N PRO A 28 18.97 -5.75 0.37
CA PRO A 28 20.01 -5.73 1.38
C PRO A 28 21.07 -6.73 0.91
N GLU A 29 22.32 -6.30 0.71
CA GLU A 29 23.42 -7.24 0.75
C GLU A 29 23.46 -7.71 2.20
N HIS A 30 22.75 -8.82 2.46
CA HIS A 30 22.35 -9.28 3.78
C HIS A 30 23.58 -9.76 4.58
N SER A 31 24.32 -8.80 5.13
CA SER A 31 25.36 -9.05 6.13
C SER A 31 24.73 -8.91 7.53
N GLY A 32 24.37 -10.04 8.15
CA GLY A 32 24.47 -10.17 9.62
C GLY A 32 23.22 -10.07 10.51
N ALA A 33 21.98 -10.12 10.01
CA ALA A 33 20.79 -10.25 10.87
C ALA A 33 20.01 -11.53 10.54
N GLU A 34 19.62 -12.28 11.58
CA GLU A 34 18.99 -13.61 11.50
C GLU A 34 17.92 -13.72 10.41
N ARG A 35 18.17 -14.60 9.43
CA ARG A 35 17.26 -14.83 8.31
C ARG A 35 16.01 -15.56 8.80
N LEU A 36 14.86 -14.87 8.82
CA LEU A 36 13.55 -15.51 8.96
C LEU A 36 13.45 -16.66 7.93
N LYS A 37 13.18 -17.87 8.42
CA LYS A 37 12.97 -19.02 7.54
C LYS A 37 11.71 -18.76 6.71
N GLN A 38 11.85 -18.67 5.39
CA GLN A 38 10.70 -18.65 4.48
C GLN A 38 9.97 -19.99 4.60
N THR A 39 8.96 -20.05 5.48
CA THR A 39 8.08 -21.22 5.68
C THR A 39 6.73 -21.03 5.01
N LEU A 40 6.47 -19.84 4.46
CA LEU A 40 5.17 -19.47 3.92
C LEU A 40 4.99 -20.08 2.52
N SER A 41 4.21 -21.14 2.44
CA SER A 41 3.82 -21.78 1.17
C SER A 41 2.82 -20.89 0.41
N VAL A 42 2.71 -21.09 -0.90
CA VAL A 42 1.73 -20.41 -1.77
C VAL A 42 0.31 -20.52 -1.21
N TRP A 43 -0.04 -21.69 -0.66
CA TRP A 43 -1.33 -21.91 -0.02
C TRP A 43 -1.54 -21.07 1.24
N ALA A 44 -0.49 -20.86 2.04
CA ALA A 44 -0.57 -20.02 3.22
C ALA A 44 -0.68 -18.53 2.84
N LEU A 45 0.03 -18.10 1.79
CA LEU A 45 -0.12 -16.75 1.22
C LEU A 45 -1.54 -16.49 0.70
N LEU A 46 -2.11 -17.44 -0.05
CA LEU A 46 -3.48 -17.36 -0.53
C LEU A 46 -4.48 -17.32 0.63
N ALA A 47 -4.29 -18.16 1.65
CA ALA A 47 -5.15 -18.17 2.83
C ALA A 47 -5.13 -16.83 3.58
N ILE A 48 -3.96 -16.20 3.73
CA ILE A 48 -3.82 -14.86 4.31
C ILE A 48 -4.54 -13.81 3.46
N GLY A 49 -4.37 -13.86 2.13
CA GLY A 49 -5.04 -12.93 1.22
C GLY A 49 -6.57 -13.04 1.26
N ILE A 50 -7.10 -14.27 1.26
CA ILE A 50 -8.55 -14.52 1.38
C ILE A 50 -9.06 -14.06 2.75
N GLY A 51 -8.34 -14.39 3.83
CA GLY A 51 -8.69 -13.97 5.18
C GLY A 51 -8.67 -12.46 5.38
N ALA A 52 -7.75 -11.75 4.71
CA ALA A 52 -7.70 -10.29 4.74
C ALA A 52 -8.81 -9.63 3.91
N THR A 53 -9.33 -10.31 2.88
CA THR A 53 -10.38 -9.78 1.99
C THR A 53 -11.78 -10.04 2.53
N ILE A 54 -12.02 -11.22 3.12
CA ILE A 54 -13.32 -11.58 3.69
C ILE A 54 -13.41 -11.03 5.12
N GLY A 55 -14.03 -9.86 5.28
CA GLY A 55 -14.20 -9.17 6.57
C GLY A 55 -15.63 -8.74 6.87
N SER A 56 -15.79 -7.78 7.79
CA SER A 56 -17.10 -7.25 8.21
C SER A 56 -17.91 -6.64 7.06
N GLY A 57 -17.25 -6.15 6.01
CA GLY A 57 -17.90 -5.53 4.86
C GLY A 57 -18.92 -6.42 4.16
N ILE A 58 -18.61 -7.70 3.88
CA ILE A 58 -19.55 -8.58 3.19
C ILE A 58 -20.75 -8.95 4.07
N PHE A 59 -20.56 -9.07 5.38
CA PHE A 59 -21.61 -9.49 6.31
C PHE A 59 -22.54 -8.35 6.74
N VAL A 60 -22.01 -7.15 6.92
CA VAL A 60 -22.76 -5.99 7.40
C VAL A 60 -23.21 -5.10 6.23
N LEU A 61 -22.26 -4.67 5.39
CA LEU A 61 -22.53 -3.65 4.37
C LEU A 61 -23.43 -4.18 3.26
N THR A 62 -23.25 -5.44 2.84
CA THR A 62 -24.12 -6.07 1.83
C THR A 62 -25.58 -6.10 2.27
N GLY A 63 -25.85 -6.37 3.55
CA GLY A 63 -27.21 -6.38 4.10
C GLY A 63 -27.85 -4.99 4.06
N VAL A 64 -27.10 -3.96 4.46
CA VAL A 64 -27.56 -2.56 4.44
C VAL A 64 -27.83 -2.10 3.00
N VAL A 65 -26.91 -2.39 2.08
CA VAL A 65 -27.03 -1.98 0.66
C VAL A 65 -28.17 -2.75 -0.03
N ALA A 66 -28.34 -4.05 0.25
CA ALA A 66 -29.45 -4.82 -0.26
C ALA A 66 -30.80 -4.28 0.25
N ALA A 67 -30.89 -3.93 1.54
CA ALA A 67 -32.13 -3.44 2.13
C ALA A 67 -32.51 -2.02 1.68
N ARG A 68 -31.53 -1.12 1.45
CA ARG A 68 -31.80 0.31 1.21
C ARG A 68 -31.55 0.81 -0.21
N HIS A 69 -30.78 0.10 -1.03
CA HIS A 69 -30.35 0.60 -2.34
C HIS A 69 -30.68 -0.34 -3.50
N THR A 70 -30.29 -1.61 -3.40
CA THR A 70 -30.20 -2.46 -4.60
C THR A 70 -31.19 -3.63 -4.61
N GLY A 71 -31.78 -3.97 -3.46
CA GLY A 71 -32.72 -5.09 -3.36
C GLY A 71 -32.10 -6.41 -3.88
N PRO A 72 -32.87 -7.25 -4.59
CA PRO A 72 -32.35 -8.51 -5.16
C PRO A 72 -31.30 -8.32 -6.27
N ALA A 73 -31.08 -7.10 -6.77
CA ALA A 73 -30.09 -6.82 -7.82
C ALA A 73 -28.66 -6.65 -7.28
N ILE A 74 -28.43 -6.83 -5.98
CA ILE A 74 -27.10 -6.71 -5.33
C ILE A 74 -26.04 -7.62 -5.97
N THR A 75 -26.44 -8.79 -6.47
CA THR A 75 -25.55 -9.74 -7.15
C THR A 75 -24.93 -9.12 -8.40
N ILE A 76 -25.69 -8.34 -9.17
CA ILE A 76 -25.19 -7.67 -10.38
C ILE A 76 -24.18 -6.58 -10.00
N SER A 77 -24.46 -5.82 -8.94
CA SER A 77 -23.53 -4.82 -8.42
C SER A 77 -22.21 -5.44 -7.94
N LEU A 78 -22.27 -6.58 -7.25
CA LEU A 78 -21.07 -7.30 -6.81
C LEU A 78 -20.29 -7.88 -7.98
N MET A 79 -20.94 -8.36 -9.05
CA MET A 79 -20.23 -8.84 -10.24
C MET A 79 -19.43 -7.73 -10.92
N ILE A 80 -20.02 -6.53 -11.06
CA ILE A 80 -19.33 -5.37 -11.65
C ILE A 80 -18.16 -4.93 -10.77
N ALA A 81 -18.37 -4.87 -9.44
CA ALA A 81 -17.31 -4.53 -8.50
C ALA A 81 -16.16 -5.56 -8.50
N ALA A 82 -16.49 -6.86 -8.56
CA ALA A 82 -15.51 -7.94 -8.66
C ALA A 82 -14.68 -7.86 -9.95
N PHE A 83 -15.31 -7.50 -11.08
CA PHE A 83 -14.59 -7.31 -12.33
C PHE A 83 -13.59 -6.15 -12.25
N GLY A 84 -14.01 -4.99 -11.72
CA GLY A 84 -13.12 -3.84 -11.50
C GLY A 84 -11.96 -4.16 -10.55
N SER A 85 -12.25 -4.81 -9.42
CA SER A 85 -11.23 -5.23 -8.47
C SER A 85 -10.29 -6.29 -9.03
N GLY A 86 -10.77 -7.18 -9.91
CA GLY A 86 -9.95 -8.20 -10.57
C GLY A 86 -8.90 -7.59 -11.49
N LEU A 87 -9.26 -6.56 -12.25
CA LEU A 87 -8.31 -5.81 -13.08
C LEU A 87 -7.24 -5.11 -12.23
N ALA A 88 -7.65 -4.47 -11.12
CA ALA A 88 -6.71 -3.86 -10.19
C ALA A 88 -5.76 -4.89 -9.55
N ALA A 89 -6.27 -6.08 -9.20
CA ALA A 89 -5.47 -7.16 -8.65
C ALA A 89 -4.42 -7.68 -9.65
N LEU A 90 -4.74 -7.74 -10.96
CA LEU A 90 -3.78 -8.11 -12.00
C LEU A 90 -2.63 -7.10 -12.11
N CYS A 91 -2.94 -5.80 -12.11
CA CYS A 91 -1.91 -4.76 -12.09
C CYS A 91 -1.03 -4.85 -10.83
N TYR A 92 -1.62 -5.15 -9.67
CA TYR A 92 -0.86 -5.31 -8.42
C TYR A 92 0.00 -6.58 -8.41
N ALA A 93 -0.47 -7.66 -9.04
CA ALA A 93 0.29 -8.90 -9.20
C ALA A 93 1.54 -8.69 -10.09
N GLU A 94 1.43 -7.87 -11.14
CA GLU A 94 2.56 -7.48 -11.98
C GLU A 94 3.61 -6.70 -11.16
N PHE A 95 3.18 -5.73 -10.35
CA PHE A 95 4.09 -5.00 -9.45
C PHE A 95 4.76 -5.91 -8.41
N ALA A 96 4.02 -6.86 -7.84
CA ALA A 96 4.56 -7.82 -6.88
C ALA A 96 5.64 -8.74 -7.48
N ALA A 97 5.54 -9.07 -8.78
CA ALA A 97 6.56 -9.83 -9.49
C ALA A 97 7.80 -8.99 -9.84
N PHE A 98 7.63 -7.69 -10.11
CA PHE A 98 8.73 -6.77 -10.46
C PHE A 98 9.57 -6.31 -9.26
N LEU A 99 8.96 -6.18 -8.07
CA LEU A 99 9.63 -5.66 -6.86
C LEU A 99 9.56 -6.70 -5.72
N PRO A 100 10.48 -7.68 -5.66
CA PRO A 100 10.49 -8.75 -4.65
C PRO A 100 11.05 -8.26 -3.31
N VAL A 101 10.48 -7.17 -2.79
CA VAL A 101 10.85 -6.56 -1.53
C VAL A 101 9.68 -6.56 -0.56
N SER A 102 9.96 -6.72 0.73
CA SER A 102 8.94 -6.66 1.77
C SER A 102 8.49 -5.20 1.94
N GLY A 103 7.45 -4.81 1.20
CA GLY A 103 6.92 -3.46 1.17
C GLY A 103 5.47 -3.42 0.69
N SER A 104 4.69 -2.47 1.21
CA SER A 104 3.31 -2.19 0.76
C SER A 104 3.32 -1.07 -0.31
N ALA A 105 2.15 -0.55 -0.69
CA ALA A 105 1.99 0.47 -1.74
C ALA A 105 2.93 1.69 -1.58
N TYR A 106 3.28 2.06 -0.34
CA TYR A 106 4.27 3.09 -0.01
C TYR A 106 5.65 2.78 -0.60
N SER A 107 6.16 1.56 -0.45
CA SER A 107 7.47 1.16 -0.96
C SER A 107 7.50 1.15 -2.49
N TYR A 108 6.38 0.77 -3.13
CA TYR A 108 6.25 0.79 -4.59
C TYR A 108 6.24 2.21 -5.15
N THR A 109 5.54 3.14 -4.49
CA THR A 109 5.53 4.56 -4.91
C THR A 109 6.79 5.31 -4.54
N TYR A 110 7.46 4.95 -3.45
CA TYR A 110 8.81 5.45 -3.14
C TYR A 110 9.82 5.06 -4.22
N ALA A 111 9.73 3.83 -4.73
CA ALA A 111 10.61 3.33 -5.78
C ALA A 111 10.35 3.89 -7.19
N THR A 112 9.19 4.52 -7.44
CA THR A 112 8.78 4.94 -8.80
C THR A 112 8.46 6.42 -8.94
N LEU A 113 7.91 7.08 -7.91
CA LEU A 113 7.35 8.45 -8.00
C LEU A 113 8.06 9.48 -7.10
N GLY A 114 8.92 9.06 -6.16
CA GLY A 114 9.68 9.96 -5.26
C GLY A 114 9.07 10.15 -3.87
N GLU A 115 9.78 10.86 -2.99
CA GLU A 115 9.54 10.86 -1.54
C GLU A 115 8.28 11.64 -1.14
N VAL A 116 7.95 12.72 -1.85
CA VAL A 116 6.77 13.56 -1.54
C VAL A 116 5.45 12.81 -1.81
N VAL A 117 5.39 12.08 -2.93
CA VAL A 117 4.20 11.29 -3.29
C VAL A 117 4.09 10.06 -2.39
N ALA A 118 5.22 9.41 -2.08
CA ALA A 118 5.26 8.32 -1.13
C ALA A 118 4.78 8.76 0.26
N TRP A 119 5.20 9.93 0.75
CA TRP A 119 4.75 10.48 2.03
C TRP A 119 3.24 10.66 2.10
N PHE A 120 2.64 11.25 1.06
CA PHE A 120 1.19 11.44 1.00
C PHE A 120 0.42 10.11 0.99
N ILE A 121 0.91 9.13 0.21
CA ILE A 121 0.32 7.79 0.15
C ILE A 121 0.49 7.05 1.49
N GLY A 122 1.63 7.20 2.16
CA GLY A 122 1.84 6.61 3.49
C GLY A 122 0.83 7.13 4.51
N TRP A 123 0.56 8.44 4.50
CA TRP A 123 -0.46 9.04 5.36
C TRP A 123 -1.88 8.56 5.00
N ASN A 124 -2.20 8.46 3.72
CA ASN A 124 -3.48 7.93 3.26
C ASN A 124 -3.68 6.47 3.67
N LEU A 125 -2.66 5.61 3.53
CA LEU A 125 -2.71 4.21 3.98
C LEU A 125 -2.98 4.13 5.48
N LEU A 126 -2.32 4.96 6.29
CA LEU A 126 -2.51 4.96 7.74
C LEU A 126 -3.96 5.34 8.11
N LEU A 127 -4.53 6.34 7.43
CA LEU A 127 -5.93 6.72 7.60
C LEU A 127 -6.89 5.61 7.16
N GLU A 128 -6.64 4.98 6.01
CA GLU A 128 -7.45 3.88 5.48
C GLU A 128 -7.47 2.69 6.46
N TYR A 129 -6.30 2.22 6.91
CA TYR A 129 -6.23 1.15 7.90
C TYR A 129 -6.88 1.53 9.22
N GLY A 130 -6.77 2.79 9.64
CA GLY A 130 -7.43 3.31 10.85
C GLY A 130 -8.96 3.30 10.75
N ILE A 131 -9.51 3.78 9.63
CA ILE A 131 -10.96 3.77 9.36
C ILE A 131 -11.45 2.33 9.25
N SER A 132 -10.70 1.46 8.59
CA SER A 132 -11.04 0.04 8.46
C SER A 132 -11.08 -0.66 9.81
N ALA A 133 -10.10 -0.41 10.69
CA ALA A 133 -10.12 -0.92 12.07
C ALA A 133 -11.30 -0.37 12.89
N ALA A 134 -11.60 0.92 12.77
CA ALA A 134 -12.75 1.55 13.44
C ALA A 134 -14.09 0.96 12.94
N ALA A 135 -14.21 0.66 11.65
CA ALA A 135 -15.40 0.04 11.07
C ALA A 135 -15.61 -1.41 11.54
N VAL A 136 -14.57 -2.11 11.99
CA VAL A 136 -14.67 -3.46 12.57
C VAL A 136 -14.94 -3.42 14.08
N ALA A 137 -14.58 -2.33 14.76
CA ALA A 137 -14.73 -2.18 16.21
C ALA A 137 -16.17 -1.89 16.68
N VAL A 138 -17.07 -1.55 15.76
CA VAL A 138 -18.50 -1.27 16.01
C VAL A 138 -19.36 -2.51 15.79
#